data_AF-A0AAW8ANG5-F1
#
_entry.id   AF-A0AAW8ANG5-F1
#
_cell.length_a   1.000
_cell.length_b   1.000
_cell.length_c   1.000
_cell.angle_alpha   90.00
_cell.angle_beta   90.00
_cell.angle_gamma   90.00
#
_symmetry.space_group_name_H-M   'P 1'
#
loop_
_entity.id
_entity.type
_entity.pdbx_description
1 polymer ?
#
loop_
_entity_poly.entity_id
_entity_poly.type
_entity_poly.pdbx_seq_one_letter_code
_entity_poly.pdbx_strand_id
1 'polypeptide(L)'
;WKLHLEKQLASMRVQDVTRAKLIEVLSDAATKAREEARQCLIMLKGILAYAEDLEQIEESPAASITPAKIKARPSPPRERYLSLDELTEVLL
;
A
#
# COMPACT_ATOMS: atom_id res chain seq x y z
N TRP A 1 -6.08 -1.57 -4.21
CA TRP A 1 -6.13 -1.26 -5.66
C TRP A 1 -7.43 -0.57 -6.08
N LYS A 2 -8.56 -1.30 -6.22
CA LYS A 2 -9.84 -0.79 -6.76
C LYS A 2 -10.34 0.50 -6.11
N LEU A 3 -10.32 0.55 -4.77
CA LEU A 3 -10.87 1.68 -4.03
C LEU A 3 -10.00 2.95 -4.06
N HIS A 4 -8.68 2.79 -4.00
CA HIS A 4 -7.75 3.89 -3.70
C HIS A 4 -6.84 4.29 -4.87
N LEU A 5 -6.48 3.35 -5.75
CA LEU A 5 -5.46 3.55 -6.77
C LEU A 5 -6.01 3.61 -8.19
N GLU A 6 -7.04 2.82 -8.47
CA GLU A 6 -7.56 2.60 -9.83
C GLU A 6 -7.90 3.91 -10.55
N LYS A 7 -8.64 4.81 -9.90
CA LYS A 7 -9.06 6.08 -10.50
C LYS A 7 -7.90 6.96 -10.98
N GLN A 8 -6.74 6.86 -10.35
CA GLN A 8 -5.59 7.71 -10.66
C GLN A 8 -4.50 7.02 -11.47
N LEU A 9 -4.40 5.70 -11.38
CA LEU A 9 -3.30 4.93 -11.99
C LEU A 9 -3.75 4.00 -13.12
N ALA A 10 -5.02 3.59 -13.19
CA ALA A 10 -5.44 2.53 -14.13
C ALA A 10 -5.36 2.93 -15.61
N SER A 11 -5.46 4.22 -15.91
CA SER A 11 -5.33 4.73 -17.28
C SER A 11 -3.90 5.13 -17.66
N MET A 12 -2.96 5.11 -16.70
CA MET A 12 -1.57 5.48 -16.96
C MET A 12 -0.82 4.32 -17.60
N ARG A 13 0.01 4.62 -18.60
CA ARG A 13 1.00 3.66 -19.09
C ARG A 13 2.09 3.52 -18.04
N VAL A 14 2.68 2.32 -17.94
CA VAL A 14 3.74 2.04 -16.97
C VAL A 14 4.94 2.99 -17.11
N GLN A 15 5.27 3.38 -18.34
CA GLN A 15 6.34 4.33 -18.67
C GLN A 15 6.08 5.75 -18.16
N ASP A 16 4.81 6.14 -18.02
CA ASP A 16 4.42 7.47 -17.56
C ASP A 16 4.30 7.54 -16.03
N VAL A 17 4.42 6.39 -15.34
CA VAL A 17 4.31 6.33 -13.88
C VAL A 17 5.57 6.91 -13.26
N THR A 18 5.43 8.07 -12.60
CA THR A 18 6.53 8.70 -11.88
C THR A 18 6.51 8.36 -10.40
N ARG A 19 7.70 8.38 -9.79
CA ARG A 19 7.85 8.25 -8.33
C ARG A 19 7.03 9.28 -7.56
N ALA A 20 6.96 10.52 -8.06
CA ALA A 20 6.19 11.59 -7.45
C ALA A 20 4.69 11.25 -7.43
N LYS A 21 4.16 10.75 -8.55
CA LYS A 21 2.75 10.35 -8.63
C LYS A 21 2.44 9.20 -7.67
N LEU A 22 3.30 8.20 -7.60
CA LEU A 22 3.12 7.09 -6.64
C LEU A 22 3.07 7.59 -5.19
N ILE A 23 3.97 8.49 -4.80
CA ILE A 23 3.97 9.08 -3.46
C ILE A 23 2.68 9.85 -3.20
N GLU A 24 2.22 10.66 -4.15
CA GLU A 24 0.97 11.43 -4.04
C GLU A 24 -0.23 10.51 -3.78
N VAL A 25 -0.45 9.53 -4.67
CA VAL A 25 -1.63 8.63 -4.58
C VAL A 25 -1.59 7.77 -3.32
N LEU A 26 -0.43 7.20 -2.99
CA LEU A 26 -0.28 6.37 -1.80
C LEU A 26 -0.38 7.18 -0.51
N SER A 27 0.08 8.43 -0.51
CA SER A 27 -0.09 9.32 0.65
C SER A 27 -1.55 9.69 0.86
N ASP A 28 -2.31 9.98 -0.22
CA ASP A 28 -3.77 10.20 -0.12
C ASP A 28 -4.47 8.95 0.43
N ALA A 29 -4.14 7.75 -0.08
CA ALA A 29 -4.67 6.50 0.44
C ALA A 29 -4.36 6.31 1.94
N ALA A 30 -3.13 6.63 2.36
CA ALA A 30 -2.69 6.52 3.74
C ALA A 30 -3.43 7.47 4.71
N THR A 31 -4.02 8.57 4.22
CA THR A 31 -4.88 9.43 5.06
C THR A 31 -6.17 8.72 5.50
N LYS A 32 -6.67 7.80 4.67
CA LYS A 32 -7.93 7.08 4.89
C LYS A 32 -7.69 5.71 5.51
N ALA A 33 -6.63 5.02 5.05
CA ALA A 33 -6.42 3.60 5.29
C ALA A 33 -4.90 3.27 5.20
N ARG A 34 -4.18 3.35 6.34
CA ARG A 34 -2.71 3.22 6.38
C ARG A 34 -2.22 1.82 6.04
N GLU A 35 -2.90 0.78 6.53
CA GLU A 35 -2.50 -0.61 6.28
C GLU A 35 -2.70 -0.95 4.80
N GLU A 36 -3.85 -0.57 4.25
CA GLU A 36 -4.22 -0.76 2.85
C GLU A 36 -3.28 0.01 1.92
N ALA A 37 -2.88 1.24 2.26
CA ALA A 37 -1.89 2.00 1.51
C ALA A 37 -0.53 1.28 1.50
N ARG A 38 -0.14 0.65 2.61
CA ARG A 38 1.11 -0.13 2.70
C ARG A 38 1.06 -1.38 1.83
N GLN A 39 -0.06 -2.12 1.86
CA GLN A 39 -0.27 -3.27 0.99
C GLN A 39 -0.29 -2.87 -0.49
N CYS A 40 -0.90 -1.73 -0.82
CA CYS A 40 -0.87 -1.17 -2.15
C CYS A 40 0.56 -0.83 -2.61
N LEU A 41 1.41 -0.28 -1.73
CA LEU A 41 2.82 -0.04 -2.03
C LEU A 41 3.58 -1.35 -2.31
N ILE A 42 3.38 -2.38 -1.50
CA ILE A 42 4.03 -3.70 -1.69
C ILE A 42 3.64 -4.30 -3.04
N MET A 43 2.34 -4.28 -3.36
CA MET A 43 1.82 -4.75 -4.64
C MET A 43 2.39 -3.97 -5.83
N LEU A 44 2.38 -2.64 -5.77
CA LEU A 44 2.94 -1.78 -6.82
C LEU A 44 4.43 -2.02 -7.03
N LYS A 45 5.20 -2.22 -5.96
CA LYS A 45 6.62 -2.58 -6.05
C LYS A 45 6.83 -3.86 -6.84
N GLY A 46 6.04 -4.90 -6.55
CA GLY A 46 6.13 -6.17 -7.27
C GLY A 46 5.78 -6.03 -8.75
N ILE A 47 4.68 -5.34 -9.08
CA ILE A 47 4.24 -5.15 -10.47
C ILE A 47 5.26 -4.32 -11.27
N LEU A 48 5.80 -3.25 -10.67
CA LEU A 48 6.76 -2.38 -11.37
C LEU A 48 8.13 -3.02 -11.49
N ALA A 49 8.58 -3.81 -10.50
CA ALA A 49 9.78 -4.62 -10.65
C ALA A 49 9.61 -5.65 -11.78
N TYR A 50 8.44 -6.29 -11.89
CA TYR A 50 8.17 -7.20 -12.99
C TYR A 50 8.13 -6.50 -14.36
N ALA A 51 7.64 -5.26 -14.42
CA ALA A 51 7.69 -4.46 -15.65
C ALA A 51 9.12 -4.07 -16.04
N GLU A 52 10.00 -3.83 -15.06
CA GLU A 52 11.44 -3.62 -15.23
C GLU A 52 12.12 -4.89 -15.76
N ASP A 53 11.82 -6.06 -15.20
CA ASP A 53 12.34 -7.36 -15.68
C ASP A 53 11.96 -7.66 -17.14
N LEU A 54 10.83 -7.12 -17.61
CA LEU A 54 10.35 -7.23 -18.99
C LEU A 54 10.84 -6.10 -19.90
N GLU A 55 11.74 -5.24 -19.42
CA GLU A 55 12.28 -4.08 -20.15
C GLU A 55 11.19 -3.09 -20.63
N GLN A 56 10.02 -3.08 -19.98
CA GLN A 56 8.96 -2.11 -20.29
C GLN A 56 9.28 -0.72 -19.73
N ILE A 57 10.09 -0.69 -18.67
CA ILE A 57 10.68 0.48 -18.04
C ILE A 57 12.14 0.16 -17.69
N GLU A 58 13.00 1.19 -17.64
CA GLU A 58 14.43 1.01 -17.30
C GLU A 58 14.69 0.87 -15.80
N GLU A 59 13.92 1.59 -14.97
CA GLU A 59 14.06 1.56 -13.51
C GLU A 59 12.67 1.70 -12.85
N SER A 60 12.38 0.85 -11.86
CA SER A 60 11.13 0.91 -11.12
C SER A 60 10.99 2.22 -10.31
N PRO A 61 9.96 3.05 -10.59
CA PRO A 61 9.74 4.31 -9.87
C PRO A 61 9.34 4.07 -8.39
N ALA A 62 9.01 2.83 -8.02
CA ALA A 62 8.64 2.44 -6.67
C ALA A 62 9.81 1.93 -5.82
N ALA A 63 10.96 1.56 -6.41
CA ALA A 63 12.05 0.85 -5.74
C ALA A 63 12.46 1.50 -4.40
N SER A 64 12.69 2.81 -4.42
CA SER A 64 13.15 3.59 -3.26
C SER A 64 12.03 4.12 -2.35
N ILE A 65 10.76 3.80 -2.61
CA ILE A 65 9.63 4.23 -1.78
C ILE A 65 9.52 3.32 -0.55
N THR A 66 9.46 3.94 0.63
CA THR A 66 9.29 3.25 1.90
C THR A 66 7.94 3.62 2.51
N PRO A 67 7.35 2.77 3.38
CA PRO A 67 6.12 3.11 4.10
C PRO A 67 6.18 4.43 4.85
N ALA A 68 7.37 4.79 5.37
CA ALA A 68 7.57 6.07 6.05
C ALA A 68 7.40 7.28 5.11
N LYS A 69 7.86 7.18 3.86
CA LYS A 69 7.76 8.26 2.86
C LYS A 69 6.32 8.58 2.46
N ILE A 70 5.41 7.62 2.58
CA ILE A 70 3.98 7.78 2.30
C ILE A 70 3.14 7.91 3.58
N LYS A 71 3.76 8.15 4.75
CA LYS A 71 3.11 8.26 6.06
C LYS A 71 2.25 7.04 6.46
N ALA A 72 2.53 5.87 5.89
CA ALA A 72 1.81 4.62 6.13
C ALA A 72 2.51 3.71 7.16
N ARG A 73 3.07 4.30 8.23
CA ARG A 73 3.71 3.52 9.31
C ARG A 73 2.68 2.62 10.00
N PRO A 74 3.10 1.42 10.48
CA PRO A 74 2.26 0.57 11.30
C PRO A 74 1.67 1.35 12.47
N SER A 75 0.36 1.25 12.63
CA SER A 75 -0.26 1.63 13.89
C SER A 75 0.19 0.65 14.98
N PRO A 76 0.25 1.07 16.25
CA PRO A 76 0.45 0.13 17.34
C PRO A 76 -0.63 -0.97 17.27
N PRO A 77 -0.29 -2.23 17.62
CA PRO A 77 -1.27 -3.30 17.74
C PRO A 77 -2.44 -2.85 18.60
N ARG A 78 -3.66 -3.25 18.24
CA ARG A 78 -4.83 -2.97 19.09
C ARG A 78 -4.62 -3.72 20.40
N GLU A 79 -4.61 -3.01 21.51
CA GLU A 79 -4.55 -3.58 22.86
C GLU A 79 -5.92 -4.14 23.25
N ARG A 80 -6.43 -5.11 22.48
CA ARG A 80 -7.66 -5.83 22.79
C ARG A 80 -7.34 -7.31 22.92
N TYR A 81 -7.39 -7.78 24.15
CA TYR A 81 -7.42 -9.18 24.51
C TYR A 81 -8.80 -9.50 25.07
N LEU A 82 -9.28 -10.74 24.90
CA LEU A 82 -10.50 -11.17 25.59
C LEU A 82 -10.22 -11.27 27.09
N SER A 83 -11.13 -10.77 27.92
CA SER A 83 -11.12 -11.11 29.35
C SER A 83 -11.53 -12.57 29.55
N LEU A 84 -11.27 -13.12 30.74
CA LEU A 84 -11.71 -14.48 31.08
C LEU A 84 -13.25 -14.60 31.03
N ASP A 85 -13.95 -13.53 31.39
CA ASP A 85 -15.42 -13.48 31.35
C ASP A 85 -15.93 -13.52 29.90
N GLU A 86 -15.36 -12.69 29.01
CA GLU A 86 -15.68 -12.70 27.58
C GLU A 86 -15.33 -14.05 26.94
N LEU A 87 -14.24 -14.70 27.37
CA LEU A 87 -13.82 -16.02 26.88
C LEU A 87 -14.87 -17.09 27.23
N THR A 88 -15.45 -17.00 28.42
CA THR A 88 -16.46 -17.94 28.89
C THR A 88 -17.78 -17.77 28.12
N GLU A 89 -18.16 -16.53 27.80
CA GLU A 89 -19.36 -16.24 26.99
C GLU A 89 -19.25 -16.70 25.52
N VAL A 90 -18.04 -16.75 24.95
CA VAL A 90 -17.84 -17.18 23.55
C VAL A 90 -17.69 -18.70 23.43
N LEU A 91 -17.30 -19.39 24.51
CA LEU A 91 -17.05 -20.84 24.52
C LEU A 91 -18.26 -21.69 24.96
N LEU A 92 -19.27 -21.09 25.58
CA LEU A 92 -20.54 -21.73 25.99
C LEU A 92 -21.68 -21.36 25.05
#